data_AF-A0AAV8Y785-F1
#
_entry.id   AF-A0AAV8Y785-F1
#
_cell.length_a   1.000
_cell.length_b   1.000
_cell.length_c   1.000
_cell.angle_alpha   90.00
_cell.angle_beta   90.00
_cell.angle_gamma   90.00
#
_symmetry.space_group_name_H-M   'P 1'
#
loop_
_entity.id
_entity.type
_entity.pdbx_description
1 polymer ?
#
loop_
_entity_poly.entity_id
_entity_poly.type
_entity_poly.pdbx_seq_one_letter_code
_entity_poly.pdbx_strand_id
1 'polypeptide(L)'
;MVETSQYSLKYQQLLRDLKSTVESLLVTQVANVWSIYGGLNRLHNTVEKIFVHGCKSSQEESGFFTFIQGLEWLQPETAKSYFSIDCEYRPHIPAHLKDNKPSIWLYRSLENHSLSQKLSWLLSDKNHLCSCYQSYAFLCQEKYAEAILICLRAVERNQASLMSEINPCLFLLKTNAKEFHKLHRRCSSFPDSHLKKIYEEQTCKRSDFTRIQQPARRTAQEDQYSREIETMAKYALTADGYFENKGNN
;
A
#
# COMPACT_ATOMS: atom_id res chain seq x y z
N MET A 1 4.18 17.70 6.10
CA MET A 1 4.15 16.71 5.00
C MET A 1 5.48 15.94 4.80
N VAL A 2 6.55 16.23 5.56
CA VAL A 2 7.87 15.59 5.37
C VAL A 2 7.95 14.19 5.98
N GLU A 3 7.26 13.95 7.09
CA GLU A 3 7.32 12.70 7.87
C GLU A 3 6.86 11.46 7.10
N THR A 4 5.77 11.57 6.33
CA THR A 4 5.23 10.45 5.53
C THR A 4 6.14 10.03 4.37
N SER A 5 7.09 10.89 3.96
CA SER A 5 8.07 10.58 2.92
C SER A 5 9.22 9.74 3.47
N GLN A 6 9.71 10.09 4.67
CA GLN A 6 10.82 9.38 5.31
C GLN A 6 10.47 7.92 5.63
N TYR A 7 9.28 7.68 6.20
CA TYR A 7 8.85 6.32 6.51
C TYR A 7 8.64 5.47 5.25
N SER A 8 8.09 6.08 4.20
CA SER A 8 7.95 5.42 2.90
C SER A 8 9.29 4.91 2.37
N LEU A 9 10.37 5.69 2.47
CA LEU A 9 11.70 5.25 2.04
C LEU A 9 12.24 4.11 2.90
N LYS A 10 11.96 4.14 4.20
CA LYS A 10 12.40 3.10 5.13
C LYS A 10 11.73 1.75 4.84
N TYR A 11 10.43 1.73 4.56
CA TYR A 11 9.72 0.49 4.20
C TYR A 11 10.29 -0.12 2.92
N GLN A 12 10.52 0.71 1.91
CA GLN A 12 11.09 0.27 0.66
C GLN A 12 12.49 -0.30 0.85
N GLN A 13 13.30 0.32 1.72
CA GLN A 13 14.63 -0.21 2.01
C GLN A 13 14.56 -1.58 2.68
N LEU A 14 13.72 -1.74 3.71
CA LEU A 14 13.53 -3.02 4.40
C LEU A 14 13.06 -4.11 3.44
N LEU A 15 12.09 -3.79 2.56
CA LEU A 15 11.60 -4.75 1.57
C LEU A 15 12.65 -5.07 0.50
N ARG A 16 13.45 -4.10 0.05
CA ARG A 16 14.57 -4.32 -0.90
C ARG A 16 15.63 -5.24 -0.29
N ASP A 17 16.01 -4.99 0.96
CA ASP A 17 16.98 -5.83 1.67
C ASP A 17 16.47 -7.27 1.77
N LEU A 18 15.18 -7.45 2.10
CA LEU A 18 14.57 -8.77 2.17
C LEU A 18 14.54 -9.44 0.80
N LYS A 19 14.05 -8.74 -0.22
CA LYS A 19 13.97 -9.25 -1.59
C LYS A 19 15.34 -9.69 -2.10
N SER A 20 16.38 -8.88 -1.92
CA SER A 20 17.73 -9.23 -2.36
C SER A 20 18.25 -10.50 -1.67
N THR A 21 18.00 -10.65 -0.36
CA THR A 21 18.37 -11.86 0.37
C THR A 21 17.59 -13.08 -0.16
N VAL A 22 16.28 -12.96 -0.32
CA VAL A 22 15.41 -14.03 -0.84
C VAL A 22 15.80 -14.47 -2.24
N GLU A 23 16.03 -13.51 -3.16
CA GLU A 23 16.49 -13.80 -4.51
C GLU A 23 17.84 -14.52 -4.49
N SER A 24 18.79 -14.07 -3.68
CA SER A 24 20.09 -14.72 -3.56
C SER A 24 20.00 -16.18 -3.07
N LEU A 25 19.01 -16.49 -2.21
CA LEU A 25 18.75 -17.85 -1.77
C LEU A 25 18.09 -18.66 -2.88
N LEU A 26 17.11 -18.11 -3.59
CA LEU A 26 16.35 -18.87 -4.58
C LEU A 26 17.10 -19.09 -5.91
N VAL A 27 18.16 -18.33 -6.19
CA VAL A 27 19.00 -18.49 -7.41
C VAL A 27 19.62 -19.89 -7.50
N THR A 28 20.00 -20.51 -6.39
CA THR A 28 20.71 -21.80 -6.44
C THR A 28 19.76 -22.98 -6.68
N GLN A 29 18.45 -22.81 -6.45
CA GLN A 29 17.40 -23.85 -6.55
C GLN A 29 17.66 -25.16 -5.80
N VAL A 30 18.70 -25.24 -4.97
CA VAL A 30 19.01 -26.43 -4.16
C VAL A 30 18.00 -26.52 -3.01
N ALA A 31 17.58 -27.73 -2.63
CA ALA A 31 16.78 -27.87 -1.40
C ALA A 31 17.58 -27.38 -0.17
N ASN A 32 16.90 -26.71 0.77
CA ASN A 32 17.50 -26.19 2.01
C ASN A 32 18.60 -25.12 1.82
N VAL A 33 18.49 -24.23 0.82
CA VAL A 33 19.52 -23.20 0.54
C VAL A 33 19.94 -22.38 1.76
N TRP A 34 19.01 -22.12 2.68
CA TRP A 34 19.28 -21.40 3.93
C TRP A 34 20.28 -22.07 4.87
N SER A 35 20.50 -23.38 4.81
CA SER A 35 21.52 -24.04 5.64
C SER A 35 22.94 -23.85 5.09
N ILE A 36 23.07 -23.39 3.85
CA ILE A 36 24.36 -23.22 3.17
C ILE A 36 24.79 -21.74 3.25
N TYR A 37 26.10 -21.52 3.44
CA TYR A 37 26.73 -20.19 3.46
C TYR A 37 26.09 -19.19 4.44
N GLY A 38 25.42 -19.64 5.50
CA GLY A 38 24.75 -18.78 6.47
C GLY A 38 23.52 -18.05 5.92
N GLY A 39 22.84 -18.64 4.93
CA GLY A 39 21.62 -18.08 4.35
C GLY A 39 20.52 -17.79 5.38
N LEU A 40 20.33 -18.71 6.33
CA LEU A 40 19.38 -18.57 7.44
C LEU A 40 19.70 -17.35 8.31
N ASN A 41 20.98 -17.15 8.68
CA ASN A 41 21.40 -15.98 9.46
C ASN A 41 21.13 -14.68 8.72
N ARG A 42 21.43 -14.62 7.41
CA ARG A 42 21.14 -13.41 6.62
C ARG A 42 19.65 -13.12 6.55
N LEU A 43 18.84 -14.16 6.31
CA LEU A 43 17.38 -14.02 6.26
C LEU A 43 16.82 -13.59 7.62
N HIS A 44 17.25 -14.23 8.71
CA HIS A 44 16.92 -13.86 10.08
C HIS A 44 17.19 -12.38 10.32
N ASN A 45 18.42 -11.91 10.06
CA ASN A 45 18.80 -10.52 10.34
C ASN A 45 17.98 -9.51 9.54
N THR A 46 17.59 -9.84 8.31
CA THR A 46 16.75 -8.95 7.50
C THR A 46 15.30 -8.93 7.98
N VAL A 47 14.75 -10.09 8.35
CA VAL A 47 13.39 -10.21 8.88
C VAL A 47 13.28 -9.59 10.28
N GLU A 48 14.28 -9.77 11.13
CA GLU A 48 14.34 -9.18 12.46
C GLU A 48 14.25 -7.65 12.39
N LYS A 49 14.99 -7.02 11.46
CA LYS A 49 14.90 -5.57 11.22
C LYS A 49 13.49 -5.12 10.85
N ILE A 50 12.70 -5.96 10.18
CA ILE A 50 11.30 -5.68 9.84
C ILE A 50 10.42 -5.78 11.08
N PHE A 51 10.58 -6.82 11.90
CA PHE A 51 9.84 -7.00 13.15
C PHE A 51 10.16 -5.92 14.18
N VAL A 52 11.40 -5.45 14.26
CA VAL A 52 11.77 -4.36 15.19
C VAL A 52 11.24 -3.01 14.71
N HIS A 53 10.99 -2.83 13.41
CA HIS A 53 10.62 -1.53 12.84
C HIS A 53 9.24 -1.04 13.33
N GLY A 54 9.27 -0.04 14.22
CA GLY A 54 8.06 0.57 14.78
C GLY A 54 7.40 -0.28 15.87
N CYS A 55 8.11 -1.26 16.42
CA CYS A 55 7.66 -2.02 17.57
C CYS A 55 7.66 -1.13 18.82
N LYS A 56 6.60 -1.21 19.62
CA LYS A 56 6.51 -0.56 20.93
C LYS A 56 7.16 -1.48 21.95
N SER A 57 8.43 -1.25 22.29
CA SER A 57 9.05 -2.00 23.39
C SER A 57 8.42 -1.56 24.71
N SER A 58 7.77 -2.49 25.42
CA SER A 58 7.47 -2.30 26.84
C SER A 58 8.79 -2.33 27.61
N GLN A 59 8.91 -1.58 28.72
CA GLN A 59 10.15 -1.46 29.48
C GLN A 59 10.70 -2.80 30.02
N GLU A 60 9.85 -3.84 30.09
CA GLU A 60 10.20 -5.16 30.64
C GLU A 60 10.45 -6.24 29.58
N GLU A 61 10.01 -6.05 28.34
CA GLU A 61 10.10 -7.09 27.30
C GLU A 61 10.86 -6.63 26.07
N SER A 62 11.89 -7.41 25.70
CA SER A 62 12.77 -7.14 24.57
C SER A 62 11.97 -7.18 23.26
N GLY A 63 11.99 -6.07 22.51
CA GLY A 63 11.57 -6.02 21.11
C GLY A 63 10.11 -6.43 20.85
N PHE A 64 9.92 -7.33 19.89
CA PHE A 64 8.62 -7.77 19.38
C PHE A 64 8.06 -8.99 20.12
N PHE A 65 8.53 -9.27 21.35
CA PHE A 65 8.12 -10.43 22.12
C PHE A 65 6.61 -10.46 22.41
N THR A 66 6.05 -9.36 22.91
CA THR A 66 4.61 -9.24 23.17
C THR A 66 3.77 -9.48 21.90
N PHE A 67 4.29 -9.09 20.73
CA PHE A 67 3.63 -9.36 19.46
C PHE A 67 3.54 -10.86 19.18
N ILE A 68 4.66 -11.59 19.26
CA ILE A 68 4.69 -13.02 18.95
C ILE A 68 3.95 -13.88 19.99
N GLN A 69 3.88 -13.41 21.25
CA GLN A 69 3.06 -14.03 22.29
C GLN A 69 1.57 -14.08 21.91
N GLY A 70 1.14 -13.24 20.96
CA GLY A 70 -0.19 -13.31 20.32
C GLY A 70 -0.59 -14.67 19.79
N LEU A 71 0.39 -15.49 19.39
CA LEU A 71 0.11 -16.84 18.92
C LEU A 71 -0.51 -17.74 20.00
N GLU A 72 -0.28 -17.45 21.28
CA GLU A 72 -0.78 -18.28 22.38
C GLU A 72 -2.31 -18.35 22.43
N TRP A 73 -3.01 -17.28 22.01
CA TRP A 73 -4.47 -17.25 21.95
C TRP A 73 -5.02 -17.37 20.53
N LEU A 74 -4.24 -16.99 19.51
CA LEU A 74 -4.67 -17.10 18.12
C LEU A 74 -4.67 -18.56 17.62
N GLN A 75 -3.84 -19.44 18.20
CA GLN A 75 -3.77 -20.86 17.86
C GLN A 75 -3.66 -21.73 19.13
N PRO A 76 -4.73 -21.83 19.95
CA PRO A 76 -4.69 -22.45 21.27
C PRO A 76 -4.30 -23.95 21.25
N GLU A 77 -4.57 -24.66 20.15
CA GLU A 77 -4.25 -26.08 19.96
C GLU A 77 -2.74 -26.34 19.81
N THR A 78 -1.99 -25.34 19.33
CA THR A 78 -0.53 -25.38 19.16
C THR A 78 0.19 -24.52 20.20
N ALA A 79 -0.52 -23.65 20.92
CA ALA A 79 0.00 -22.48 21.61
C ALA A 79 0.97 -22.75 22.77
N LYS A 80 0.50 -23.32 23.88
CA LYS A 80 1.21 -23.12 25.16
C LYS A 80 2.50 -23.90 25.28
N SER A 81 2.52 -25.14 24.77
CA SER A 81 3.72 -25.99 24.83
C SER A 81 4.72 -25.62 23.73
N TYR A 82 4.27 -25.44 22.48
CA TYR A 82 5.18 -25.20 21.36
C TYR A 82 5.76 -23.79 21.34
N PHE A 83 5.02 -22.76 21.77
CA PHE A 83 5.54 -21.39 21.81
C PHE A 83 6.75 -21.26 22.75
N SER A 84 6.67 -21.86 23.94
CA SER A 84 7.79 -21.89 24.90
C SER A 84 9.00 -22.63 24.34
N ILE A 85 8.78 -23.76 23.65
CA ILE A 85 9.84 -24.57 23.02
C ILE A 85 10.50 -23.79 21.86
N ASP A 86 9.72 -23.02 21.10
CA ASP A 86 10.24 -22.22 19.99
C ASP A 86 11.11 -21.05 20.47
N CYS A 87 10.91 -20.58 21.70
CA CYS A 87 11.72 -19.53 22.33
C CYS A 87 12.97 -20.07 23.07
N GLU A 88 13.12 -21.39 23.20
CA GLU A 88 14.22 -22.01 23.93
C GLU A 88 15.51 -22.07 23.10
N TYR A 89 16.61 -21.61 23.67
CA TYR A 89 17.93 -21.67 23.03
C TYR A 89 18.41 -23.12 22.88
N ARG A 90 18.98 -23.44 21.72
CA ARG A 90 19.63 -24.72 21.44
C ARG A 90 21.04 -24.50 20.90
N PRO A 91 21.98 -25.45 21.08
CA PRO A 91 23.38 -25.26 20.68
C PRO A 91 23.62 -24.98 19.19
N HIS A 92 22.69 -25.34 18.31
CA HIS A 92 22.78 -25.07 16.87
C HIS A 92 22.35 -23.64 16.48
N ILE A 93 21.69 -22.93 17.41
CA ILE A 93 21.30 -21.53 17.24
C ILE A 93 22.52 -20.64 17.49
N PRO A 94 22.72 -19.55 16.71
CA PRO A 94 23.83 -18.64 16.93
C PRO A 94 23.90 -18.12 18.38
N ALA A 95 25.08 -18.20 19.00
CA ALA A 95 25.29 -17.88 20.41
C ALA A 95 24.90 -16.44 20.80
N HIS A 96 24.96 -15.49 19.87
CA HIS A 96 24.56 -14.10 20.11
C HIS A 96 23.05 -13.92 20.32
N LEU A 97 22.23 -14.93 20.00
CA LEU A 97 20.78 -14.91 20.21
C LEU A 97 20.36 -15.50 21.56
N LYS A 98 21.29 -16.08 22.33
CA LYS A 98 20.99 -16.89 23.53
C LYS A 98 20.08 -16.22 24.56
N ASP A 99 20.20 -14.91 24.74
CA ASP A 99 19.43 -14.16 25.73
C ASP A 99 18.19 -13.47 25.13
N ASN A 100 17.98 -13.60 23.82
CA ASN A 100 16.94 -12.90 23.08
C ASN A 100 15.86 -13.87 22.58
N LYS A 101 14.91 -14.18 23.48
CA LYS A 101 13.75 -15.06 23.21
C LYS A 101 13.02 -14.75 21.89
N PRO A 102 12.62 -13.50 21.56
CA PRO A 102 11.91 -13.24 20.31
C PRO A 102 12.77 -13.50 19.08
N SER A 103 14.08 -13.29 19.16
CA SER A 103 15.01 -13.62 18.06
C SER A 103 15.23 -15.12 17.91
N ILE A 104 15.30 -15.86 19.03
CA ILE A 104 15.32 -17.33 19.00
C ILE A 104 14.05 -17.87 18.33
N TRP A 105 12.87 -17.38 18.74
CA TRP A 105 11.60 -17.74 18.13
C TRP A 105 11.57 -17.47 16.63
N LEU A 106 12.08 -16.31 16.21
CA LEU A 106 12.13 -15.93 14.80
C LEU A 106 13.05 -16.86 14.01
N TYR A 107 14.25 -17.09 14.54
CA TYR A 107 15.25 -17.98 13.94
C TYR A 107 14.69 -19.39 13.75
N ARG A 108 14.07 -19.96 14.79
CA ARG A 108 13.47 -21.29 14.75
C ARG A 108 12.26 -21.36 13.82
N SER A 109 11.45 -20.31 13.76
CA SER A 109 10.29 -20.28 12.86
C SER A 109 10.71 -20.27 11.39
N LEU A 110 11.82 -19.58 11.06
CA LEU A 110 12.46 -19.64 9.74
C LEU A 110 13.06 -21.03 9.46
N GLU A 111 13.81 -21.59 10.42
CA GLU A 111 14.41 -22.93 10.32
C GLU A 111 13.36 -24.02 10.07
N ASN A 112 12.19 -23.90 10.70
CA ASN A 112 11.08 -24.84 10.57
C ASN A 112 10.15 -24.53 9.38
N HIS A 113 10.49 -23.56 8.51
CA HIS A 113 9.66 -23.16 7.37
C HIS A 113 8.21 -22.79 7.74
N SER A 114 8.02 -22.17 8.91
CA SER A 114 6.68 -21.93 9.49
C SER A 114 6.36 -20.44 9.70
N LEU A 115 7.32 -19.56 9.42
CA LEU A 115 7.19 -18.15 9.75
C LEU A 115 6.08 -17.48 8.94
N SER A 116 5.93 -17.79 7.65
CA SER A 116 4.91 -17.14 6.82
C SER A 116 3.49 -17.42 7.35
N GLN A 117 3.25 -18.64 7.82
CA GLN A 117 1.97 -19.03 8.41
C GLN A 117 1.75 -18.36 9.76
N LYS A 118 2.72 -18.45 10.67
CA LYS A 118 2.66 -17.81 11.99
C LYS A 118 2.46 -16.30 11.89
N LEU A 119 3.21 -15.64 11.00
CA LEU A 119 3.07 -14.21 10.75
C LEU A 119 1.70 -13.88 10.14
N SER A 120 1.18 -14.72 9.24
CA SER A 120 -0.17 -14.53 8.69
C SER A 120 -1.24 -14.53 9.79
N TRP A 121 -1.14 -15.42 10.78
CA TRP A 121 -2.07 -15.43 11.91
C TRP A 121 -1.94 -14.17 12.78
N LEU A 122 -0.72 -13.78 13.12
CA LEU A 122 -0.44 -12.58 13.90
C LEU A 122 -0.96 -11.30 13.22
N LEU A 123 -0.85 -11.22 11.89
CA LEU A 123 -1.32 -10.07 11.12
C LEU A 123 -2.84 -10.04 10.91
N SER A 124 -3.55 -11.16 11.15
CA SER A 124 -5.01 -11.21 11.08
C SER A 124 -5.67 -10.46 12.23
N ASP A 125 -5.06 -10.47 13.42
CA ASP A 125 -5.54 -9.71 14.59
C ASP A 125 -5.01 -8.27 14.55
N LYS A 126 -5.81 -7.37 13.97
CA LYS A 126 -5.44 -5.94 13.87
C LYS A 126 -5.43 -5.23 15.21
N ASN A 127 -6.20 -5.69 16.19
CA ASN A 127 -6.24 -5.05 17.51
C ASN A 127 -4.94 -5.32 18.26
N HIS A 128 -4.49 -6.58 18.26
CA HIS A 128 -3.20 -6.96 18.83
C HIS A 128 -2.01 -6.34 18.08
N LEU A 129 -2.08 -6.29 16.74
CA LEU A 129 -1.03 -5.63 15.95
C LEU A 129 -0.88 -4.15 16.34
N CYS A 130 -1.99 -3.41 16.47
CA CYS A 130 -1.99 -2.01 16.86
C CYS A 130 -1.57 -1.77 18.32
N SER A 131 -1.76 -2.73 19.22
CA SER A 131 -1.28 -2.63 20.60
C SER A 131 0.26 -2.74 20.64
N CYS A 132 0.84 -3.63 19.83
CA CYS A 132 2.27 -3.92 19.80
C CYS A 132 3.09 -2.97 18.91
N TYR A 133 2.50 -2.37 17.88
CA TYR A 133 3.21 -1.55 16.91
C TYR A 133 2.66 -0.12 16.80
N GLN A 134 3.53 0.78 16.34
CA GLN A 134 3.14 2.11 15.90
C GLN A 134 2.39 2.05 14.57
N SER A 135 1.52 3.03 14.29
CA SER A 135 0.74 3.09 13.04
C SER A 135 1.61 3.16 11.79
N TYR A 136 2.83 3.70 11.91
CA TYR A 136 3.83 3.75 10.85
C TYR A 136 4.76 2.53 10.81
N ALA A 137 4.52 1.47 11.60
CA ALA A 137 5.35 0.27 11.51
C ALA A 137 5.22 -0.42 10.14
N PHE A 138 6.26 -1.16 9.73
CA PHE A 138 6.28 -1.86 8.44
C PHE A 138 5.13 -2.87 8.36
N LEU A 139 4.95 -3.65 9.43
CA LEU A 139 3.91 -4.69 9.53
C LEU A 139 2.49 -4.11 9.59
N CYS A 140 2.32 -2.84 9.98
CA CYS A 140 1.03 -2.15 9.93
C CYS A 140 0.65 -1.70 8.51
N GLN A 141 1.60 -1.65 7.58
CA GLN A 141 1.32 -1.28 6.18
C GLN A 141 0.93 -2.53 5.39
N GLU A 142 -0.37 -2.70 5.13
CA GLU A 142 -0.95 -3.90 4.49
C GLU A 142 -0.18 -4.38 3.24
N LYS A 143 0.15 -3.46 2.33
CA LYS A 143 0.87 -3.79 1.08
C LYS A 143 2.29 -4.34 1.33
N TYR A 144 2.97 -3.85 2.36
CA TYR A 144 4.31 -4.32 2.73
C TYR A 144 4.24 -5.60 3.56
N ALA A 145 3.22 -5.73 4.42
CA ALA A 145 2.93 -6.95 5.17
C ALA A 145 2.60 -8.13 4.26
N GLU A 146 1.83 -7.90 3.19
CA GLU A 146 1.59 -8.91 2.15
C GLU A 146 2.87 -9.27 1.39
N ALA A 147 3.69 -8.27 1.03
CA ALA A 147 4.95 -8.51 0.32
C ALA A 147 5.95 -9.35 1.13
N ILE A 148 6.09 -9.12 2.46
CA ILE A 148 6.94 -10.00 3.29
C ILE A 148 6.38 -11.42 3.37
N LEU A 149 5.06 -11.61 3.45
CA LEU A 149 4.46 -12.94 3.43
C LEU A 149 4.77 -13.69 2.12
N ILE A 150 4.71 -13.00 0.98
CA ILE A 150 5.08 -13.56 -0.33
C ILE A 150 6.57 -13.95 -0.33
N CYS A 151 7.45 -13.05 0.10
CA CYS A 151 8.89 -13.34 0.24
C CYS A 151 9.16 -14.58 1.09
N LEU A 152 8.52 -14.69 2.26
CA LEU A 152 8.71 -15.83 3.16
C LEU A 152 8.19 -17.13 2.53
N ARG A 153 6.99 -17.12 1.94
CA ARG A 153 6.43 -18.29 1.23
C ARG A 153 7.32 -18.73 0.07
N ALA A 154 7.90 -17.78 -0.67
CA ALA A 154 8.82 -18.07 -1.76
C ALA A 154 10.02 -18.88 -1.29
N VAL A 155 10.66 -18.50 -0.17
CA VAL A 155 11.78 -19.26 0.38
C VAL A 155 11.31 -20.57 1.02
N GLU A 156 10.23 -20.55 1.81
CA GLU A 156 9.71 -21.74 2.51
C GLU A 156 9.34 -22.87 1.56
N ARG A 157 8.81 -22.53 0.39
CA ARG A 157 8.42 -23.48 -0.66
C ARG A 157 9.50 -23.71 -1.71
N ASN A 158 10.63 -23.00 -1.63
CA ASN A 158 11.66 -22.96 -2.67
C ASN A 158 11.08 -22.62 -4.07
N GLN A 159 10.19 -21.62 -4.14
CA GLN A 159 9.44 -21.24 -5.34
C GLN A 159 9.70 -19.78 -5.72
N ALA A 160 10.67 -19.56 -6.60
CA ALA A 160 11.03 -18.23 -7.10
C ALA A 160 9.89 -17.51 -7.84
N SER A 161 8.95 -18.24 -8.43
CA SER A 161 7.80 -17.66 -9.15
C SER A 161 6.93 -16.77 -8.26
N LEU A 162 6.81 -17.09 -6.96
CA LEU A 162 6.03 -16.31 -6.01
C LEU A 162 6.55 -14.87 -5.87
N MET A 163 7.85 -14.64 -6.08
CA MET A 163 8.44 -13.29 -6.04
C MET A 163 7.84 -12.34 -7.07
N SER A 164 7.28 -12.87 -8.17
CA SER A 164 6.62 -12.05 -9.20
C SER A 164 5.26 -11.50 -8.78
N GLU A 165 4.65 -12.04 -7.72
CA GLU A 165 3.37 -11.57 -7.18
C GLU A 165 3.51 -10.25 -6.40
N ILE A 166 4.74 -9.88 -6.02
CA ILE A 166 5.00 -8.63 -5.29
C ILE A 166 4.80 -7.43 -6.22
N ASN A 167 3.93 -6.51 -5.81
CA ASN A 167 3.66 -5.29 -6.57
C ASN A 167 4.96 -4.48 -6.82
N PRO A 168 5.38 -4.26 -8.08
CA PRO A 168 6.61 -3.54 -8.40
C PRO A 168 6.65 -2.10 -7.88
N CYS A 169 5.49 -1.46 -7.72
CA CYS A 169 5.40 -0.08 -7.24
C CYS A 169 5.89 0.07 -5.79
N LEU A 170 5.97 -1.02 -5.02
CA LEU A 170 6.54 -1.03 -3.67
C LEU A 170 8.05 -0.77 -3.66
N PHE A 171 8.72 -0.86 -4.80
CA PHE A 171 10.15 -0.58 -4.92
C PHE A 171 10.45 0.79 -5.52
N LEU A 172 9.45 1.47 -6.08
CA LEU A 172 9.59 2.73 -6.81
C LEU A 172 9.37 3.94 -5.90
N LEU A 173 10.11 5.02 -6.14
CA LEU A 173 9.79 6.33 -5.55
C LEU A 173 8.39 6.79 -6.00
N LYS A 174 7.66 7.53 -5.15
CA LYS A 174 6.27 7.93 -5.42
C LYS A 174 6.09 8.68 -6.76
N THR A 175 7.09 9.45 -7.19
CA THR A 175 7.12 10.12 -8.51
C THR A 175 7.16 9.09 -9.65
N ASN A 176 8.02 8.08 -9.51
CA ASN A 176 8.22 7.03 -10.49
C ASN A 176 7.03 6.06 -10.53
N ALA A 177 6.37 5.80 -9.39
CA ALA A 177 5.19 4.95 -9.34
C ALA A 177 4.00 5.56 -10.11
N LYS A 178 3.77 6.88 -9.98
CA LYS A 178 2.73 7.57 -10.76
C LYS A 178 2.99 7.48 -12.26
N GLU A 179 4.25 7.62 -12.67
CA GLU A 179 4.63 7.46 -14.08
C GLU A 179 4.52 6.01 -14.55
N PHE A 180 4.92 5.05 -13.71
CA PHE A 180 4.77 3.62 -13.99
C PHE A 180 3.30 3.23 -14.24
N HIS A 181 2.36 3.73 -13.43
CA HIS A 181 0.93 3.51 -13.67
C HIS A 181 0.44 4.13 -14.99
N LYS A 182 0.97 5.29 -15.40
CA LYS A 182 0.64 5.90 -16.71
C LYS A 182 1.19 5.07 -17.87
N LEU A 183 2.42 4.57 -17.74
CA LEU A 183 3.08 3.77 -18.77
C LEU A 183 2.46 2.37 -18.90
N HIS A 184 2.12 1.71 -17.79
CA HIS A 184 1.49 0.40 -17.84
C HIS A 184 0.05 0.44 -18.39
N ARG A 185 -0.66 1.57 -18.23
CA ARG A 185 -1.94 1.81 -18.93
C ARG A 185 -1.80 1.78 -20.45
N ARG A 186 -0.59 1.98 -21.00
CA ARG A 186 -0.32 1.97 -22.44
C ARG A 186 -0.09 0.56 -23.03
N CYS A 187 -0.17 -0.49 -22.21
CA CYS A 187 -0.09 -1.88 -22.69
C CYS A 187 -1.45 -2.57 -22.82
N SER A 188 -2.57 -1.88 -22.59
CA SER A 188 -3.85 -2.36 -23.09
C SER A 188 -3.81 -2.26 -24.61
N SER A 189 -3.76 -3.41 -25.28
CA SER A 189 -3.77 -3.61 -26.73
C SER A 189 -5.03 -3.11 -27.45
N PHE A 190 -5.70 -2.07 -26.92
CA PHE A 190 -6.76 -1.38 -27.63
C PHE A 190 -6.14 -0.38 -28.61
N PRO A 191 -6.38 -0.53 -29.93
CA PRO A 191 -5.92 0.43 -30.90
C PRO A 191 -6.71 1.73 -30.72
N ASP A 192 -6.07 2.76 -30.17
CA ASP A 192 -6.61 4.13 -30.05
C ASP A 192 -6.72 4.84 -31.42
N SER A 193 -6.45 4.12 -32.52
CA SER A 193 -6.49 4.65 -33.89
C SER A 193 -7.90 4.80 -34.46
N HIS A 194 -8.95 4.29 -33.79
CA HIS A 194 -10.33 4.39 -34.27
C HIS A 194 -11.13 5.57 -33.72
N LEU A 195 -10.74 6.16 -32.58
CA LEU A 195 -11.47 7.30 -31.99
C LEU A 195 -11.05 8.65 -32.58
N LYS A 196 -9.84 8.75 -33.14
CA LYS A 196 -9.37 9.98 -33.78
C LYS A 196 -10.09 10.26 -35.11
N LYS A 197 -10.41 9.21 -35.87
CA LYS A 197 -11.18 9.33 -37.13
C LYS A 197 -12.63 9.79 -36.91
N ILE A 198 -13.24 9.45 -35.78
CA ILE A 198 -14.62 9.87 -35.48
C ILE A 198 -14.69 11.37 -35.14
N TYR A 199 -13.64 11.93 -34.51
CA TYR A 199 -13.57 13.37 -34.22
C TYR A 199 -13.08 14.22 -35.41
N GLU A 200 -12.33 13.65 -36.36
CA GLU A 200 -11.85 14.37 -37.55
C GLU A 200 -12.80 14.28 -38.76
N GLU A 201 -13.68 13.27 -38.84
CA GLU A 201 -14.66 13.16 -39.94
C GLU A 201 -15.91 14.05 -39.79
N GLN A 202 -16.16 14.62 -38.59
CA GLN A 202 -17.31 15.51 -38.38
C GLN A 202 -17.03 17.00 -38.69
N THR A 203 -15.78 17.40 -38.91
CA THR A 203 -15.41 18.81 -39.12
C THR A 203 -15.13 19.20 -40.58
N CYS A 204 -15.20 18.27 -41.54
CA CYS A 204 -14.85 18.55 -42.95
C CYS A 204 -16.01 18.37 -43.96
N LYS A 205 -17.26 18.15 -43.53
CA LYS A 205 -18.40 18.06 -44.47
C LYS A 205 -19.52 19.05 -44.15
N ARG A 206 -19.22 20.35 -44.14
CA ARG A 206 -20.28 21.39 -44.32
C ARG A 206 -19.72 22.77 -44.63
N SER A 207 -18.98 22.89 -45.74
CA SER A 207 -18.80 24.17 -46.40
C SER A 207 -18.74 23.92 -47.90
N ASP A 208 -19.87 24.18 -48.57
CA ASP A 208 -19.96 24.91 -49.84
C ASP A 208 -21.19 24.49 -50.64
N PHE A 209 -22.29 25.23 -50.47
CA PHE A 209 -23.00 25.79 -51.62
C PHE A 209 -23.83 27.00 -51.18
N THR A 210 -23.71 28.08 -51.94
CA THR A 210 -24.25 29.40 -51.63
C THR A 210 -25.67 29.61 -52.20
N ARG A 211 -26.39 30.53 -51.53
CA ARG A 211 -27.39 31.48 -52.07
C ARG A 211 -28.86 31.01 -52.16
N ILE A 212 -29.75 31.69 -51.42
CA ILE A 212 -30.87 32.57 -51.91
C ILE A 212 -31.86 32.88 -50.75
N GLN A 213 -32.17 34.19 -50.59
CA GLN A 213 -33.29 34.89 -49.91
C GLN A 213 -33.68 34.66 -48.41
N GLN A 214 -33.79 35.78 -47.68
CA GLN A 214 -34.58 36.02 -46.44
C GLN A 214 -36.11 35.89 -46.69
N PRO A 215 -37.05 35.94 -45.70
CA PRO A 215 -36.94 36.28 -44.27
C PRO A 215 -37.72 35.38 -43.25
N ALA A 216 -37.41 35.58 -41.97
CA ALA A 216 -38.20 35.50 -40.73
C ALA A 216 -39.37 34.49 -40.57
N ARG A 217 -39.30 33.70 -39.48
CA ARG A 217 -40.40 33.46 -38.52
C ARG A 217 -39.83 33.07 -37.16
N ARG A 218 -39.69 34.07 -36.27
CA ARG A 218 -39.53 33.85 -34.82
C ARG A 218 -40.89 33.44 -34.27
N THR A 219 -40.94 32.33 -33.55
CA THR A 219 -42.11 31.93 -32.78
C THR A 219 -42.19 32.77 -31.51
N ALA A 220 -43.33 33.43 -31.32
CA ALA A 220 -43.63 34.44 -30.30
C ALA A 220 -43.66 33.94 -28.84
N GLN A 221 -42.98 32.84 -28.54
CA GLN A 221 -43.05 32.16 -27.25
C GLN A 221 -41.74 32.26 -26.44
N GLU A 222 -40.62 32.54 -27.11
CA GLU A 222 -39.30 32.69 -26.45
C GLU A 222 -39.04 34.12 -25.97
N ASP A 223 -39.68 35.13 -26.59
CA ASP A 223 -39.51 36.55 -26.23
C ASP A 223 -40.23 36.98 -24.94
N GLN A 224 -41.13 36.14 -24.39
CA GLN A 224 -41.85 36.43 -23.15
C GLN A 224 -41.07 35.97 -21.90
N TYR A 225 -40.41 34.82 -22.00
CA TYR A 225 -39.64 34.27 -20.88
C TYR A 225 -38.36 35.08 -20.59
N SER A 226 -37.71 35.61 -21.63
CA SER A 226 -36.50 36.42 -21.47
C SER A 226 -36.77 37.81 -20.87
N ARG A 227 -37.97 38.39 -21.05
CA ARG A 227 -38.31 39.70 -20.47
C ARG A 227 -38.74 39.61 -19.00
N GLU A 228 -39.34 38.50 -18.58
CA GLU A 228 -39.72 38.29 -17.17
C GLU A 228 -38.48 38.10 -16.28
N ILE A 229 -37.45 37.41 -16.77
CA ILE A 229 -36.18 37.22 -16.03
C ILE A 229 -35.41 38.53 -15.86
N GLU A 230 -35.35 39.37 -16.90
CA GLU A 230 -34.70 40.69 -16.80
C GLU A 230 -35.46 41.66 -15.89
N THR A 231 -36.77 41.49 -15.74
CA THR A 231 -37.58 42.33 -14.84
C THR A 231 -37.41 41.91 -13.39
N MET A 232 -37.38 40.61 -13.09
CA MET A 232 -37.15 40.10 -11.73
C MET A 232 -35.75 40.42 -11.20
N ALA A 233 -34.72 40.40 -12.06
CA ALA A 233 -33.35 40.74 -11.66
C ALA A 233 -33.17 42.24 -11.30
N LYS A 234 -33.99 43.13 -11.89
CA LYS A 234 -33.94 44.57 -11.60
C LYS A 234 -34.60 44.96 -10.28
N TYR A 235 -35.63 44.25 -9.82
CA TYR A 235 -36.29 44.56 -8.55
C TYR A 235 -35.48 44.12 -7.31
N ALA A 236 -34.66 43.07 -7.43
CA ALA A 236 -33.88 42.52 -6.31
C ALA A 236 -32.68 43.40 -5.89
N LEU A 237 -32.21 44.31 -6.75
CA LEU A 237 -31.07 45.19 -6.47
C LEU A 237 -31.47 46.57 -5.91
N THR A 238 -32.76 46.86 -5.76
CA THR A 238 -33.30 48.14 -5.26
C THR A 238 -33.85 48.09 -3.83
N ALA A 239 -33.74 46.95 -3.12
CA ALA A 239 -34.35 46.75 -1.80
C ALA A 239 -33.40 46.89 -0.59
N ASP A 240 -32.13 47.24 -0.78
CA ASP A 240 -31.12 47.33 0.29
C ASP A 240 -30.68 48.77 0.65
N GLY A 241 -31.50 49.75 0.32
CA GLY A 241 -31.29 51.12 0.78
C GLY A 241 -32.62 51.76 1.11
N TYR A 242 -32.99 51.81 2.39
CA TYR A 242 -33.87 52.81 3.04
C TYR A 242 -34.25 52.31 4.45
N PHE A 243 -33.35 52.49 5.43
CA PHE A 243 -33.75 52.85 6.79
C PHE A 243 -32.66 53.74 7.38
N GLU A 244 -32.75 55.02 7.03
CA GLU A 244 -32.03 56.12 7.63
C GLU A 244 -32.72 56.58 8.92
N ASN A 245 -31.91 56.91 9.93
CA ASN A 245 -32.03 58.08 10.81
C ASN A 245 -33.36 58.38 11.53
N LYS A 246 -33.39 58.13 12.84
CA LYS A 246 -33.82 59.05 13.92
C LYS A 246 -33.07 58.62 15.20
N GLY A 247 -32.49 59.46 16.05
CA GLY A 247 -32.44 60.91 16.21
C GLY A 247 -31.88 61.18 17.62
N ASN A 248 -31.07 62.23 17.72
CA ASN A 248 -30.42 62.77 18.91
C ASN A 248 -31.34 62.97 20.13
N ASN A 249 -30.84 62.69 21.34
CA ASN A 249 -30.56 63.71 22.38
C ASN A 249 -29.73 63.10 23.52
#